data_AF-U9SJU1-F1
#
_entry.id   AF-U9SJU1-F1
#
_cell.length_a   1.000
_cell.length_b   1.000
_cell.length_c   1.000
_cell.angle_alpha   90.00
_cell.angle_beta   90.00
_cell.angle_gamma   90.00
#
_symmetry.space_group_name_H-M   'P 1'
#
loop_
_entity.id
_entity.type
_entity.pdbx_description
1 polymer ?
#
loop_
_entity_poly.entity_id
_entity_poly.type
_entity_poly.pdbx_seq_one_letter_code
_entity_poly.pdbx_strand_id
1 'polypeptide(L)'
;MPQEQKQKKKRVPITALTKQEICLKKRENLKLRDEDLAKEYGLDRSTITKILKQREKWLAIDPNSNYAKQKTQKSPKFPQIEDALSRWLSANLNNGNSVSDAQLQEKALEYAQSYGLRNEFQASNGWISKFKNRHQFRSGESQGVSEVSLQVNPQSVPIGTTVIPTQEHSNFSNTVSLPPNSHYSSNPSIATSSRTNGTNMLINASSSQHYLPYGAGTSTPLVTSFPPSRMYPLNTITPPIPENAAFIFCDYQNDVVGMFQTTNILNQFLVNSKTLFQEVHQAKQKKNISSFSVGLSFRPGYPEVSTNNRYIEKLRNTGRLTEGNKGAEFIDGMIPREDDIVIKKRRIDAFYNTDLQMILQLRNIRHIILSGIATGDVILSTCRSAADRDLNVTVVRECCFDGNESVQNVLMNELFPIQGVMVASLDDILTGLRLA
;
A
#
# COMPACT_ATOMS: atom_id res chain seq x y z
N MET A 1 26.92 2.89 64.87
CA MET A 1 26.94 2.06 63.64
C MET A 1 27.33 2.97 62.47
N PRO A 2 28.33 2.63 61.65
CA PRO A 2 28.68 3.46 60.50
C PRO A 2 27.56 3.40 59.47
N GLN A 3 27.09 4.56 59.01
CA GLN A 3 26.14 4.66 57.92
C GLN A 3 26.80 4.19 56.62
N GLU A 4 26.28 3.08 56.09
CA GLU A 4 26.72 2.50 54.82
C GLU A 4 26.44 3.49 53.68
N GLN A 5 27.50 4.12 53.18
CA GLN A 5 27.42 5.00 52.02
C GLN A 5 26.98 4.17 50.81
N LYS A 6 25.70 4.27 50.42
CA LYS A 6 25.20 3.75 49.15
C LYS A 6 26.00 4.40 48.00
N GLN A 7 26.97 3.66 47.47
CA GLN A 7 27.66 4.01 46.24
C GLN A 7 26.62 4.31 45.15
N LYS A 8 26.60 5.54 44.62
CA LYS A 8 25.80 5.90 43.45
C LYS A 8 26.26 5.04 42.28
N LYS A 9 25.52 3.98 41.97
CA LYS A 9 25.77 3.10 40.81
C LYS A 9 25.90 3.97 39.55
N LYS A 10 27.05 3.89 38.87
CA LYS A 10 27.29 4.56 37.57
C LYS A 10 26.19 4.13 36.59
N ARG A 11 25.54 5.09 35.94
CA ARG A 11 24.48 4.83 34.94
C ARG A 11 25.11 4.13 33.74
N VAL A 12 24.80 2.84 33.55
CA VAL A 12 25.21 2.10 32.36
C VAL A 12 24.27 2.48 31.21
N PRO A 13 24.76 3.05 30.10
CA PRO A 13 23.93 3.36 28.95
C PRO A 13 23.51 2.06 28.25
N ILE A 14 22.20 1.83 28.12
CA ILE A 14 21.62 0.63 27.51
C ILE A 14 21.25 0.95 26.05
N THR A 15 21.85 0.24 25.10
CA THR A 15 21.57 0.37 23.67
C THR A 15 20.22 -0.25 23.32
N ALA A 16 19.69 0.07 22.14
CA ALA A 16 18.47 -0.55 21.64
C ALA A 16 18.66 -2.05 21.35
N LEU A 17 19.87 -2.46 20.93
CA LEU A 17 20.24 -3.85 20.73
C LEU A 17 20.15 -4.67 22.03
N THR A 18 20.73 -4.19 23.13
CA THR A 18 20.66 -4.89 24.42
C THR A 18 19.22 -5.02 24.92
N LYS A 19 18.35 -4.06 24.63
CA LYS A 19 16.92 -4.14 24.97
C LYS A 19 16.20 -5.21 24.15
N GLN A 20 16.56 -5.36 22.88
CA GLN A 20 16.04 -6.40 22.00
C GLN A 20 16.47 -7.79 22.48
N GLU A 21 17.76 -7.97 22.82
CA GLU A 21 18.29 -9.23 23.37
C GLU A 21 17.55 -9.67 24.65
N ILE A 22 17.30 -8.73 25.57
CA ILE A 22 16.53 -8.99 26.80
C ILE A 22 15.11 -9.49 26.45
N CYS A 23 14.47 -8.89 25.44
CA CYS A 23 13.14 -9.30 24.99
C CYS A 23 13.14 -10.68 24.32
N LEU A 24 14.18 -11.00 23.55
CA LEU A 24 14.37 -12.31 22.90
C LEU A 24 14.56 -13.41 23.94
N LYS A 25 15.44 -13.23 24.92
CA LYS A 25 15.65 -14.21 26.01
C LYS A 25 14.40 -14.49 26.83
N LYS A 26 13.61 -13.45 27.14
CA LYS A 26 12.34 -13.62 27.85
C LYS A 26 11.30 -14.37 27.01
N ARG A 27 11.35 -14.24 25.68
CA ARG A 27 10.48 -14.95 24.74
C ARG A 27 10.84 -16.43 24.61
N GLU A 28 12.14 -16.74 24.59
CA GLU A 28 12.66 -18.11 24.47
C GLU A 28 12.56 -18.90 25.78
N ASN A 29 12.53 -18.23 26.94
CA ASN A 29 12.36 -18.88 28.24
C ASN A 29 11.31 -18.19 29.12
N LEU A 30 10.05 -18.63 28.99
CA LEU A 30 8.90 -18.08 29.72
C LEU A 30 8.98 -18.24 31.26
N LYS A 31 9.81 -19.17 31.77
CA LYS A 31 10.01 -19.38 33.21
C LYS A 31 11.10 -18.47 33.82
N LEU A 32 11.86 -17.75 33.00
CA LEU A 32 12.93 -16.86 33.45
C LEU A 32 12.33 -15.66 34.18
N ARG A 33 12.72 -15.41 35.44
CA ARG A 33 12.18 -14.28 36.21
C ARG A 33 12.88 -12.98 35.86
N ASP A 34 12.19 -11.87 36.09
CA ASP A 34 12.74 -10.53 35.83
C ASP A 34 13.92 -10.23 36.75
N GLU A 35 13.99 -10.87 37.93
CA GLU A 35 15.16 -10.78 38.83
C GLU A 35 16.41 -11.45 38.24
N ASP A 36 16.22 -12.53 37.49
CA ASP A 36 17.33 -13.30 36.90
C ASP A 36 17.92 -12.52 35.72
N LEU A 37 17.07 -11.92 34.88
CA LEU A 37 17.47 -10.99 33.81
C LEU A 37 18.16 -9.72 34.35
N ALA A 38 17.68 -9.20 35.48
CA ALA A 38 18.29 -8.02 36.11
C ALA A 38 19.73 -8.30 36.56
N LYS A 39 19.99 -9.48 37.15
CA LYS A 39 21.34 -9.91 37.56
C LYS A 39 22.24 -10.13 36.35
N GLU A 40 21.75 -10.81 35.33
CA GLU A 40 22.52 -11.15 34.13
C GLU A 40 22.99 -9.91 33.37
N TYR A 41 22.10 -8.92 33.18
CA TYR A 41 22.43 -7.70 32.44
C TYR A 41 22.99 -6.58 33.34
N GLY A 42 23.15 -6.82 34.64
CA GLY A 42 23.60 -5.80 35.60
C GLY A 42 22.67 -4.60 35.73
N LEU A 43 21.37 -4.80 35.47
CA LEU A 43 20.34 -3.76 35.44
C LEU A 43 19.44 -3.82 36.67
N ASP A 44 18.77 -2.71 36.97
CA ASP A 44 17.74 -2.70 38.00
C ASP A 44 16.48 -3.44 37.50
N ARG A 45 15.81 -4.20 38.38
CA ARG A 45 14.57 -4.94 38.08
C ARG A 45 13.50 -4.05 37.45
N SER A 46 13.38 -2.80 37.91
CA SER A 46 12.44 -1.82 37.35
C SER A 46 12.77 -1.43 35.90
N THR A 47 14.04 -1.51 35.52
CA THR A 47 14.52 -1.23 34.14
C THR A 47 14.17 -2.38 33.22
N ILE A 48 14.41 -3.62 33.63
CA ILE A 48 13.99 -4.83 32.90
C ILE A 48 12.48 -4.81 32.68
N THR A 49 11.70 -4.55 33.73
CA THR A 49 10.24 -4.48 33.64
C THR A 49 9.78 -3.43 32.61
N LYS A 50 10.39 -2.24 32.60
CA LYS A 50 10.07 -1.17 31.63
C LYS A 50 10.44 -1.56 30.20
N ILE A 51 11.56 -2.25 30.01
CA ILE A 51 11.99 -2.77 28.70
C ILE A 51 10.97 -3.80 28.18
N LEU A 52 10.61 -4.78 29.01
CA LEU A 52 9.67 -5.84 28.65
C LEU A 52 8.24 -5.32 28.38
N LYS A 53 7.80 -4.24 29.03
CA LYS A 53 6.54 -3.56 28.69
C LYS A 53 6.51 -2.98 27.28
N GLN A 54 7.66 -2.66 26.71
CA GLN A 54 7.81 -2.15 25.34
C GLN A 54 8.42 -3.20 24.41
N ARG A 55 8.26 -4.50 24.72
CA ARG A 55 8.91 -5.60 23.97
C ARG A 55 8.63 -5.59 22.46
N GLU A 56 7.42 -5.24 22.04
CA GLU A 56 7.04 -5.18 20.62
C GLU A 56 7.90 -4.15 19.88
N LYS A 57 8.12 -2.98 20.48
CA LYS A 57 9.00 -1.94 19.96
C LYS A 57 10.45 -2.43 19.83
N TRP A 58 10.98 -3.13 20.83
CA TRP A 58 12.38 -3.56 20.81
C TRP A 58 12.62 -4.75 19.88
N LEU A 59 11.63 -5.65 19.74
CA LEU A 59 11.70 -6.79 18.82
C LEU A 59 11.65 -6.37 17.34
N ALA A 60 10.99 -5.25 17.03
CA ALA A 60 10.86 -4.71 15.67
C ALA A 60 12.11 -3.96 15.16
N ILE A 61 13.16 -3.82 15.98
CA ILE A 61 14.37 -3.09 15.60
C ILE A 61 15.25 -3.99 14.72
N ASP A 62 15.77 -3.45 13.62
CA ASP A 62 16.84 -4.11 12.87
C ASP A 62 18.14 -4.09 13.68
N PRO A 63 18.71 -5.26 14.07
CA PRO A 63 19.96 -5.35 14.84
C PRO A 63 21.16 -4.68 14.16
N ASN A 64 21.14 -4.57 12.83
CA ASN A 64 22.22 -3.97 12.04
C ASN A 64 22.11 -2.44 11.94
N SER A 65 20.96 -1.85 12.33
CA SER A 65 20.71 -0.42 12.24
C SER A 65 21.57 0.41 13.20
N ASN A 66 21.91 1.64 12.80
CA ASN A 66 22.58 2.61 13.68
C ASN A 66 21.72 2.99 14.90
N TYR A 67 20.40 2.92 14.77
CA TYR A 67 19.45 3.07 15.88
C TYR A 67 19.69 2.02 16.97
N ALA A 68 19.96 0.76 16.59
CA ALA A 68 20.27 -0.33 17.50
C ALA A 68 21.55 -0.08 18.34
N LYS A 69 22.55 0.59 17.73
CA LYS A 69 23.88 0.86 18.32
C LYS A 69 23.97 2.15 19.14
N GLN A 70 22.99 3.07 18.99
CA GLN A 70 23.00 4.36 19.70
C GLN A 70 22.66 4.23 21.19
N LYS A 71 23.48 4.90 22.04
CA LYS A 71 23.35 4.92 23.52
C LYS A 71 22.29 5.90 24.02
N THR A 72 21.82 6.83 23.19
CA THR A 72 20.79 7.82 23.54
C THR A 72 19.72 7.88 22.46
N GLN A 73 18.46 7.65 22.85
CA GLN A 73 17.30 7.54 21.97
C GLN A 73 16.39 8.78 22.07
N LYS A 74 17.01 9.98 22.12
CA LYS A 74 16.26 11.24 22.12
C LYS A 74 16.06 11.69 20.68
N SER A 75 14.81 11.95 20.31
CA SER A 75 14.48 12.60 19.04
C SER A 75 15.25 13.92 18.90
N PRO A 76 15.63 14.32 17.68
CA PRO A 76 16.22 15.63 17.42
C PRO A 76 15.37 16.75 18.04
N LYS A 77 16.01 17.85 18.46
CA LYS A 77 15.28 19.01 19.02
C LYS A 77 14.40 19.69 17.97
N PHE A 78 14.78 19.58 16.69
CA PHE A 78 14.08 20.19 15.55
C PHE A 78 13.97 19.18 14.39
N PRO A 79 13.15 18.13 14.53
CA PRO A 79 13.05 17.06 13.54
C PRO A 79 12.63 17.56 12.16
N GLN A 80 11.73 18.56 12.10
CA GLN A 80 11.27 19.16 10.85
C GLN A 80 12.39 19.83 10.04
N ILE A 81 13.37 20.45 10.71
CA ILE A 81 14.52 21.11 10.05
C ILE A 81 15.50 20.04 9.57
N GLU A 82 15.77 19.01 10.38
CA GLU A 82 16.67 17.92 10.00
C GLU A 82 16.14 17.11 8.83
N ASP A 83 14.85 16.80 8.84
CA ASP A 83 14.19 16.08 7.75
C ASP A 83 14.26 16.85 6.43
N ALA A 84 13.94 18.14 6.43
CA ALA A 84 14.02 18.98 5.24
C ALA A 84 15.46 19.11 4.72
N LEU A 85 16.42 19.33 5.63
CA LEU A 85 17.83 19.48 5.29
C LEU A 85 18.43 18.17 4.76
N SER A 86 18.03 17.02 5.31
CA SER A 86 18.49 15.72 4.83
C SER A 86 18.01 15.41 3.41
N ARG A 87 16.73 15.70 3.07
CA ARG A 87 16.21 15.56 1.71
C ARG A 87 16.92 16.46 0.72
N TRP A 88 17.15 17.72 1.08
CA TRP A 88 17.86 18.66 0.23
C TRP A 88 19.31 18.22 -0.02
N LEU A 89 20.01 17.77 1.02
CA LEU A 89 21.39 17.28 0.89
C LEU A 89 21.45 16.02 0.00
N SER A 90 20.57 15.05 0.20
CA SER A 90 20.48 13.86 -0.66
C SER A 90 20.18 14.21 -2.12
N ALA A 91 19.28 15.16 -2.38
CA ALA A 91 18.99 15.61 -3.75
C ALA A 91 20.20 16.27 -4.43
N ASN A 92 20.99 17.06 -3.69
CA ASN A 92 22.19 17.69 -4.25
C ASN A 92 23.30 16.68 -4.53
N LEU A 93 23.49 15.69 -3.65
CA LEU A 93 24.47 14.63 -3.85
C LEU A 93 24.10 13.71 -5.02
N ASN A 94 22.82 13.37 -5.18
CA ASN A 94 22.34 12.60 -6.33
C ASN A 94 22.53 13.33 -7.67
N ASN A 95 22.57 14.67 -7.64
CA ASN A 95 22.85 15.50 -8.80
C ASN A 95 24.35 15.75 -9.01
N GLY A 96 25.22 15.11 -8.25
CA GLY A 96 26.68 15.25 -8.35
C GLY A 96 27.23 16.57 -7.76
N ASN A 97 26.40 17.36 -7.07
CA ASN A 97 26.82 18.64 -6.49
C ASN A 97 27.49 18.41 -5.13
N SER A 98 28.68 18.96 -4.95
CA SER A 98 29.31 19.03 -3.62
C SER A 98 28.69 20.16 -2.80
N VAL A 99 28.32 19.85 -1.56
CA VAL A 99 27.68 20.81 -0.64
C VAL A 99 28.63 21.12 0.50
N SER A 100 28.98 22.39 0.65
CA SER A 100 29.80 22.89 1.75
C SER A 100 29.01 23.06 3.05
N ASP A 101 29.73 23.09 4.17
CA ASP A 101 29.16 23.29 5.51
C ASP A 101 28.45 24.66 5.61
N ALA A 102 28.94 25.68 4.90
CA ALA A 102 28.31 27.00 4.82
C ALA A 102 26.94 26.93 4.11
N GLN A 103 26.85 26.19 3.00
CA GLN A 103 25.59 25.97 2.28
C GLN A 103 24.59 25.17 3.11
N LEU A 104 25.06 24.18 3.89
CA LEU A 104 24.20 23.44 4.83
C LEU A 104 23.65 24.34 5.94
N GLN A 105 24.46 25.27 6.45
CA GLN A 105 24.02 26.23 7.47
C GLN A 105 22.98 27.20 6.94
N GLU A 106 23.24 27.78 5.77
CA GLU A 106 22.32 28.69 5.08
C GLU A 106 20.98 28.02 4.82
N LYS A 107 21.00 26.80 4.26
CA LYS A 107 19.77 26.05 3.99
C LYS A 107 19.02 25.65 5.26
N ALA A 108 19.73 25.31 6.33
CA ALA A 108 19.10 25.00 7.62
C ALA A 108 18.40 26.23 8.23
N LEU A 109 18.97 27.43 8.08
CA LEU A 109 18.37 28.69 8.52
C LEU A 109 17.16 29.08 7.66
N GLU A 110 17.23 28.85 6.35
CA GLU A 110 16.10 29.04 5.42
C GLU A 110 14.91 28.15 5.81
N TYR A 111 15.17 26.86 6.12
CA TYR A 111 14.13 25.98 6.63
C TYR A 111 13.60 26.43 7.98
N ALA A 112 14.46 26.84 8.90
CA ALA A 112 14.03 27.40 10.18
C ALA A 112 13.11 28.62 10.01
N GLN A 113 13.41 29.49 9.04
CA GLN A 113 12.55 30.63 8.71
C GLN A 113 11.20 30.19 8.13
N SER A 114 11.20 29.22 7.20
CA SER A 114 9.97 28.68 6.61
C SER A 114 9.04 28.01 7.63
N TYR A 115 9.60 27.44 8.69
CA TYR A 115 8.84 26.81 9.78
C TYR A 115 8.51 27.77 10.93
N GLY A 116 8.80 29.07 10.81
CA GLY A 116 8.52 30.06 11.86
C GLY A 116 9.44 29.94 13.09
N LEU A 117 10.55 29.21 12.99
CA LEU A 117 11.50 28.91 14.08
C LEU A 117 12.79 29.72 14.01
N ARG A 118 12.80 30.82 13.24
CA ARG A 118 14.00 31.64 12.99
C ARG A 118 14.71 32.10 14.27
N ASN A 119 13.96 32.37 15.33
CA ASN A 119 14.51 32.88 16.60
C ASN A 119 14.86 31.75 17.60
N GLU A 120 14.46 30.51 17.31
CA GLU A 120 14.66 29.35 18.20
C GLU A 120 15.75 28.40 17.72
N PHE A 121 16.15 28.53 16.46
CA PHE A 121 17.10 27.65 15.81
C PHE A 121 18.40 28.39 15.43
N GLN A 122 19.53 27.77 15.79
CA GLN A 122 20.86 28.23 15.38
C GLN A 122 21.59 27.12 14.64
N ALA A 123 21.90 27.35 13.37
CA ALA A 123 22.70 26.45 12.54
C ALA A 123 24.20 26.52 12.89
N SER A 124 24.55 26.26 14.15
CA SER A 124 25.95 26.29 14.61
C SER A 124 26.77 25.16 13.96
N ASN A 125 28.09 25.36 13.86
CA ASN A 125 29.05 24.32 13.42
C ASN A 125 28.86 23.00 14.18
N GLY A 126 28.59 23.07 15.49
CA GLY A 126 28.33 21.90 16.34
C GLY A 126 27.00 21.19 16.04
N TRP A 127 25.99 21.92 15.57
CA TRP A 127 24.73 21.33 15.14
C TRP A 127 24.89 20.61 13.79
N ILE A 128 25.58 21.21 12.83
CA ILE A 128 25.86 20.63 11.51
C ILE A 128 26.69 19.36 11.62
N SER A 129 27.73 19.36 12.47
CA SER A 129 28.54 18.15 12.72
C SER A 129 27.69 17.00 13.28
N LYS A 130 26.76 17.27 14.21
CA LYS A 130 25.83 16.26 14.74
C LYS A 130 24.80 15.82 13.71
N PHE A 131 24.34 16.71 12.83
CA PHE A 131 23.44 16.39 11.73
C PHE A 131 24.14 15.44 10.73
N LYS A 132 25.33 15.79 10.26
CA LYS A 132 26.16 14.96 9.39
C LYS A 132 26.42 13.57 9.95
N ASN A 133 26.79 13.47 11.23
CA ASN A 133 26.98 12.20 11.92
C ASN A 133 25.69 11.35 12.00
N ARG A 134 24.51 11.98 12.15
CA ARG A 134 23.23 11.27 12.21
C ARG A 134 22.76 10.77 10.85
N HIS A 135 23.06 11.51 9.79
CA HIS A 135 22.68 11.16 8.42
C HIS A 135 23.81 10.51 7.60
N GLN A 136 24.92 10.11 8.26
CA GLN A 136 26.05 9.39 7.66
C GLN A 136 26.80 10.15 6.54
N PHE A 137 26.81 11.49 6.57
CA PHE A 137 27.56 12.30 5.61
C PHE A 137 28.92 12.70 6.18
N ARG A 138 30.01 12.13 5.64
CA ARG A 138 31.38 12.53 6.00
C ARG A 138 31.80 13.77 5.20
N SER A 139 32.43 14.74 5.86
CA SER A 139 33.09 15.83 5.15
C SER A 139 34.26 15.27 4.33
N GLY A 140 34.17 15.38 2.99
CA GLY A 140 35.31 15.16 2.10
C GLY A 140 35.35 13.87 1.27
N GLU A 141 34.29 13.07 1.19
CA GLU A 141 34.26 11.91 0.29
C GLU A 141 33.61 12.25 -1.06
N SER A 142 34.44 12.60 -2.04
CA SER A 142 34.12 12.45 -3.46
C SER A 142 34.15 10.95 -3.79
N GLN A 143 32.99 10.30 -3.86
CA GLN A 143 32.92 8.95 -4.45
C GLN A 143 33.00 9.08 -5.97
N GLY A 144 34.15 8.68 -6.49
CA GLY A 144 34.41 8.54 -7.92
C GLY A 144 33.46 7.53 -8.55
N VAL A 145 33.00 7.89 -9.74
CA VAL A 145 32.26 7.05 -10.67
C VAL A 145 33.13 5.83 -10.98
N SER A 146 32.65 4.63 -10.61
CA SER A 146 33.22 3.39 -11.13
C SER A 146 32.67 3.19 -12.54
N GLU A 147 33.48 3.59 -13.50
CA GLU A 147 33.27 3.38 -14.93
C GLU A 147 33.34 1.86 -15.21
N VAL A 148 32.18 1.24 -15.49
CA VAL A 148 32.14 -0.09 -16.11
C VAL A 148 32.18 0.15 -17.62
N SER A 149 33.38 0.00 -18.19
CA SER A 149 33.61 0.10 -19.63
C SER A 149 32.95 -1.07 -20.37
N LEU A 150 31.93 -0.78 -21.19
CA LEU A 150 31.53 -1.65 -22.30
C LEU A 150 32.31 -1.19 -23.54
N GLN A 151 33.31 -1.97 -23.94
CA GLN A 151 34.05 -1.76 -25.18
C GLN A 151 33.14 -2.05 -26.38
N VAL A 152 32.87 -1.01 -27.18
CA VAL A 152 32.34 -1.14 -28.54
C VAL A 152 33.52 -1.09 -29.50
N ASN A 153 33.72 -2.14 -30.29
CA ASN A 153 34.72 -2.19 -31.35
C ASN A 153 34.07 -1.77 -32.69
N PRO A 154 34.59 -0.77 -33.43
CA PRO A 154 33.96 -0.27 -34.66
C PRO A 154 34.72 -0.69 -35.93
N GLN A 155 34.13 -1.54 -36.77
CA GLN A 155 34.33 -1.65 -38.23
C GLN A 155 33.07 -2.37 -38.75
N SER A 156 32.37 -2.01 -39.82
CA SER A 156 32.68 -1.26 -41.03
C SER A 156 31.35 -0.95 -41.76
N VAL A 157 31.27 0.23 -42.38
CA VAL A 157 30.35 0.56 -43.50
C VAL A 157 31.21 0.28 -44.76
N PRO A 158 30.72 -0.15 -45.96
CA PRO A 158 29.68 0.61 -46.65
C PRO A 158 28.84 -0.01 -47.82
N ILE A 159 27.87 0.81 -48.25
CA ILE A 159 27.29 0.99 -49.61
C ILE A 159 26.24 -0.01 -50.13
N GLY A 160 25.13 0.54 -50.64
CA GLY A 160 24.23 -0.14 -51.57
C GLY A 160 22.87 0.52 -51.80
N THR A 161 22.83 1.66 -52.48
CA THR A 161 21.64 2.31 -53.08
C THR A 161 20.93 1.37 -54.08
N THR A 162 19.58 1.39 -54.20
CA THR A 162 18.79 1.39 -55.47
C THR A 162 17.26 1.43 -55.23
N VAL A 163 16.63 2.55 -55.63
CA VAL A 163 15.41 2.78 -56.45
C VAL A 163 14.27 1.72 -56.55
N ILE A 164 13.06 2.08 -56.05
CA ILE A 164 11.66 2.15 -56.63
C ILE A 164 11.33 1.24 -57.87
N PRO A 165 10.13 0.56 -58.04
CA PRO A 165 8.75 1.12 -58.00
C PRO A 165 7.55 0.27 -57.50
N THR A 166 6.44 1.00 -57.37
CA THR A 166 4.98 0.74 -57.29
C THR A 166 4.34 -0.35 -58.15
N GLN A 167 3.22 -0.94 -57.65
CA GLN A 167 1.89 -1.16 -58.29
C GLN A 167 1.00 -1.94 -57.29
N GLU A 168 -0.18 -1.47 -56.84
CA GLU A 168 -1.52 -1.35 -57.47
C GLU A 168 -2.31 -2.64 -57.75
N HIS A 169 -3.63 -2.53 -57.47
CA HIS A 169 -4.79 -3.41 -57.72
C HIS A 169 -5.13 -4.46 -56.64
N SER A 170 -6.39 -4.76 -56.29
CA SER A 170 -7.72 -4.13 -56.38
C SER A 170 -8.72 -5.10 -55.70
N ASN A 171 -9.80 -4.56 -55.14
CA ASN A 171 -11.17 -5.11 -55.01
C ASN A 171 -11.41 -6.55 -54.50
N PHE A 172 -12.23 -6.68 -53.44
CA PHE A 172 -13.53 -7.37 -53.52
C PHE A 172 -14.43 -6.98 -52.33
N SER A 173 -15.57 -6.35 -52.64
CA SER A 173 -16.75 -6.24 -51.78
C SER A 173 -17.48 -7.59 -51.73
N ASN A 174 -18.14 -7.90 -50.61
CA ASN A 174 -19.59 -8.19 -50.62
C ASN A 174 -20.19 -8.27 -49.21
N THR A 175 -21.35 -7.61 -49.12
CA THR A 175 -22.35 -7.52 -48.06
C THR A 175 -23.38 -8.65 -48.17
N VAL A 176 -23.90 -9.17 -47.05
CA VAL A 176 -25.24 -9.79 -46.87
C VAL A 176 -25.56 -9.70 -45.35
N SER A 177 -26.45 -8.85 -44.84
CA SER A 177 -27.94 -8.80 -44.87
C SER A 177 -28.66 -9.88 -44.04
N LEU A 178 -29.36 -9.41 -42.99
CA LEU A 178 -30.38 -10.09 -42.16
C LEU A 178 -31.62 -10.51 -42.98
N PRO A 179 -32.48 -11.41 -42.43
CA PRO A 179 -33.93 -11.10 -42.35
C PRO A 179 -34.60 -11.71 -41.06
N PRO A 180 -35.95 -11.72 -40.87
CA PRO A 180 -36.63 -10.84 -39.90
C PRO A 180 -37.70 -11.49 -38.97
N ASN A 181 -38.21 -10.68 -38.04
CA ASN A 181 -39.49 -10.68 -37.27
C ASN A 181 -40.51 -11.83 -37.37
N SER A 182 -41.08 -12.21 -36.20
CA SER A 182 -42.54 -12.24 -35.92
C SER A 182 -42.79 -12.45 -34.41
N HIS A 183 -43.36 -11.47 -33.69
CA HIS A 183 -44.78 -11.25 -33.33
C HIS A 183 -45.33 -12.08 -32.14
N TYR A 184 -45.63 -11.34 -31.05
CA TYR A 184 -46.78 -11.40 -30.12
C TYR A 184 -47.37 -12.77 -29.67
N SER A 185 -47.44 -12.98 -28.34
CA SER A 185 -48.73 -13.03 -27.59
C SER A 185 -48.55 -13.42 -26.10
N SER A 186 -48.99 -12.51 -25.22
CA SER A 186 -49.85 -12.67 -24.03
C SER A 186 -49.92 -13.99 -23.22
N ASN A 187 -49.49 -13.93 -21.93
CA ASN A 187 -50.22 -14.21 -20.65
C ASN A 187 -51.13 -15.47 -20.45
N PRO A 188 -51.54 -15.83 -19.21
CA PRO A 188 -50.84 -16.10 -17.93
C PRO A 188 -51.40 -17.40 -17.24
N SER A 189 -51.19 -17.56 -15.91
CA SER A 189 -51.93 -18.41 -14.91
C SER A 189 -51.07 -19.56 -14.31
N ILE A 190 -50.66 -19.52 -13.03
CA ILE A 190 -51.40 -19.82 -11.77
C ILE A 190 -51.87 -21.27 -11.64
N ALA A 191 -51.24 -22.02 -10.71
CA ALA A 191 -51.82 -22.97 -9.74
C ALA A 191 -50.65 -23.56 -8.90
N THR A 192 -50.39 -23.19 -7.64
CA THR A 192 -50.99 -23.65 -6.37
C THR A 192 -51.35 -25.14 -6.27
N SER A 193 -50.53 -25.90 -5.52
CA SER A 193 -50.96 -26.99 -4.60
C SER A 193 -49.72 -27.45 -3.79
N SER A 194 -49.52 -26.99 -2.54
CA SER A 194 -49.96 -27.63 -1.29
C SER A 194 -49.30 -28.98 -0.95
N ARG A 195 -48.33 -28.91 -0.02
CA ARG A 195 -48.04 -29.79 1.14
C ARG A 195 -48.42 -31.28 1.09
N THR A 196 -47.44 -32.14 1.41
CA THR A 196 -47.56 -33.16 2.48
C THR A 196 -46.21 -33.47 3.14
N ASN A 197 -46.28 -33.83 4.42
CA ASN A 197 -45.23 -34.01 5.42
C ASN A 197 -44.39 -35.29 5.27
N GLY A 198 -43.13 -35.21 5.73
CA GLY A 198 -42.46 -36.15 6.65
C GLY A 198 -42.13 -37.57 6.18
N THR A 199 -40.88 -38.03 6.35
CA THR A 199 -40.42 -38.89 7.47
C THR A 199 -38.92 -39.21 7.31
N ASN A 200 -38.19 -39.20 8.42
CA ASN A 200 -36.80 -39.61 8.60
C ASN A 200 -36.54 -41.07 8.18
N MET A 201 -35.35 -41.34 7.62
CA MET A 201 -34.67 -42.64 7.74
C MET A 201 -33.18 -42.41 8.03
N LEU A 202 -32.82 -42.71 9.28
CA LEU A 202 -31.46 -42.94 9.76
C LEU A 202 -31.04 -44.35 9.31
N ILE A 203 -29.83 -44.49 8.75
CA ILE A 203 -29.14 -45.79 8.70
C ILE A 203 -27.80 -45.61 9.40
N ASN A 204 -27.65 -46.36 10.49
CA ASN A 204 -26.44 -46.53 11.28
C ASN A 204 -25.77 -47.82 10.78
N ALA A 205 -24.46 -47.81 10.52
CA ALA A 205 -23.69 -49.04 10.39
C ALA A 205 -22.25 -48.83 10.88
N SER A 206 -21.90 -49.68 11.83
CA SER A 206 -20.72 -49.66 12.68
C SER A 206 -19.45 -50.16 11.98
N SER A 207 -18.34 -49.53 12.33
CA SER A 207 -16.96 -50.03 12.43
C SER A 207 -16.62 -51.44 11.92
N SER A 208 -15.62 -51.50 11.02
CA SER A 208 -14.58 -52.54 11.05
C SER A 208 -13.27 -52.01 10.45
N GLN A 209 -12.22 -52.07 11.26
CA GLN A 209 -10.84 -51.76 10.89
C GLN A 209 -10.30 -52.84 9.94
N HIS A 210 -9.68 -52.43 8.84
CA HIS A 210 -8.64 -53.21 8.19
C HIS A 210 -7.54 -52.27 7.69
N TYR A 211 -6.41 -52.30 8.42
CA TYR A 211 -5.13 -51.78 7.97
C TYR A 211 -4.62 -52.63 6.80
N LEU A 212 -4.23 -51.99 5.70
CA LEU A 212 -3.39 -52.60 4.66
C LEU A 212 -1.98 -51.96 4.70
N PRO A 213 -0.90 -52.74 4.45
CA PRO A 213 0.46 -52.29 4.70
C PRO A 213 1.02 -51.46 3.54
N TYR A 214 1.77 -50.42 3.88
CA TYR A 214 2.57 -49.64 2.93
C TYR A 214 3.73 -50.49 2.40
N GLY A 215 3.68 -50.84 1.12
CA GLY A 215 4.81 -51.37 0.37
C GLY A 215 5.72 -50.23 -0.11
N ALA A 216 7.01 -50.35 0.17
CA ALA A 216 8.05 -49.46 -0.34
C ALA A 216 8.21 -49.65 -1.85
N GLY A 217 7.87 -48.63 -2.62
CA GLY A 217 8.12 -48.54 -4.06
C GLY A 217 8.76 -47.20 -4.37
N THR A 218 10.03 -47.22 -4.77
CA THR A 218 10.76 -46.07 -5.28
C THR A 218 10.18 -45.65 -6.63
N SER A 219 9.38 -44.59 -6.67
CA SER A 219 9.00 -43.91 -7.91
C SER A 219 9.40 -42.44 -7.81
N THR A 220 10.32 -42.07 -8.69
CA THR A 220 10.78 -40.71 -8.98
C THR A 220 9.60 -39.74 -9.11
N PRO A 221 9.66 -38.53 -8.50
CA PRO A 221 8.65 -37.53 -8.74
C PRO A 221 8.84 -36.97 -10.15
N LEU A 222 7.87 -37.21 -11.04
CA LEU A 222 7.69 -36.41 -12.24
C LEU A 222 7.36 -34.99 -11.77
N VAL A 223 8.37 -34.14 -11.73
CA VAL A 223 8.21 -32.69 -11.62
C VAL A 223 7.60 -32.23 -12.94
N THR A 224 6.28 -32.24 -13.04
CA THR A 224 5.60 -31.45 -14.06
C THR A 224 5.81 -29.99 -13.68
N SER A 225 6.76 -29.34 -14.35
CA SER A 225 6.92 -27.90 -14.27
C SER A 225 5.61 -27.26 -14.73
N PHE A 226 4.83 -26.72 -13.80
CA PHE A 226 3.82 -25.74 -14.16
C PHE A 226 4.57 -24.63 -14.91
N PRO A 227 4.16 -24.26 -16.14
CA PRO A 227 4.73 -23.08 -16.77
C PRO A 227 4.48 -21.92 -15.80
N PRO A 228 5.47 -21.04 -15.55
CA PRO A 228 5.26 -19.88 -14.70
C PRO A 228 4.02 -19.16 -15.23
N SER A 229 3.01 -19.01 -14.37
CA SER A 229 1.90 -18.09 -14.57
C SER A 229 2.50 -16.84 -15.19
N ARG A 230 1.94 -16.35 -16.31
CA ARG A 230 2.41 -15.12 -16.98
C ARG A 230 2.55 -14.02 -15.93
N MET A 231 3.74 -13.89 -15.33
CA MET A 231 4.18 -12.68 -14.71
C MET A 231 4.25 -11.73 -15.88
N TYR A 232 3.35 -10.76 -15.91
CA TYR A 232 3.52 -9.62 -16.81
C TYR A 232 4.95 -9.13 -16.61
N PRO A 233 5.82 -9.16 -17.64
CA PRO A 233 7.12 -8.57 -17.50
C PRO A 233 6.91 -7.11 -17.08
N LEU A 234 7.66 -6.66 -16.09
CA LEU A 234 7.80 -5.25 -15.67
C LEU A 234 8.48 -4.41 -16.77
N ASN A 235 8.13 -4.64 -18.04
CA ASN A 235 8.63 -3.90 -19.18
C ASN A 235 7.55 -2.88 -19.59
N THR A 236 7.73 -1.65 -19.11
CA THR A 236 7.55 -0.37 -19.83
C THR A 236 6.58 -0.35 -21.02
N ILE A 237 5.34 -0.79 -20.83
CA ILE A 237 4.24 -0.43 -21.72
C ILE A 237 3.32 0.40 -20.84
N THR A 238 3.26 1.71 -21.09
CA THR A 238 2.21 2.56 -20.55
C THR A 238 0.88 1.87 -20.88
N PRO A 239 0.15 1.34 -19.89
CA PRO A 239 -1.00 0.51 -20.19
C PRO A 239 -2.05 1.38 -20.90
N PRO A 240 -2.53 1.00 -22.09
CA PRO A 240 -3.62 1.73 -22.72
C PRO A 240 -4.82 1.65 -21.79
N ILE A 241 -5.32 2.81 -21.33
CA ILE A 241 -6.55 2.87 -20.55
C ILE A 241 -7.69 2.55 -21.51
N PRO A 242 -8.44 1.45 -21.32
CA PRO A 242 -9.50 1.09 -22.25
C PRO A 242 -10.57 2.18 -22.33
N GLU A 243 -11.22 2.30 -23.49
CA GLU A 243 -12.24 3.34 -23.75
C GLU A 243 -13.41 3.32 -22.74
N ASN A 244 -13.69 2.18 -22.08
CA ASN A 244 -14.78 2.01 -21.11
C ASN A 244 -14.27 1.66 -19.70
N ALA A 245 -13.14 2.23 -19.27
CA ALA A 245 -12.60 1.98 -17.94
C ALA A 245 -13.34 2.77 -16.84
N ALA A 246 -13.38 2.24 -15.61
CA ALA A 246 -13.86 2.96 -14.44
C ALA A 246 -12.73 3.29 -13.46
N PHE A 247 -12.61 4.55 -13.09
CA PHE A 247 -11.81 4.97 -11.94
C PHE A 247 -12.66 4.90 -10.67
N ILE A 248 -12.16 4.21 -9.65
CA ILE A 248 -12.85 4.04 -8.38
C ILE A 248 -11.96 4.62 -7.27
N PHE A 249 -12.44 5.70 -6.66
CA PHE A 249 -11.79 6.43 -5.57
C PHE A 249 -12.40 5.99 -4.24
N CYS A 250 -11.63 5.20 -3.48
CA CYS A 250 -12.11 4.54 -2.28
C CYS A 250 -11.73 5.30 -1.00
N ASP A 251 -12.75 5.63 -0.21
CA ASP A 251 -12.65 6.04 1.20
C ASP A 251 -11.82 7.32 1.44
N TYR A 252 -11.77 8.24 0.47
CA TYR A 252 -11.20 9.59 0.60
C TYR A 252 -12.06 10.50 1.49
N GLN A 253 -12.36 10.07 2.72
CA GLN A 253 -13.25 10.75 3.67
C GLN A 253 -12.47 11.35 4.84
N ASN A 254 -13.00 12.42 5.43
CA ASN A 254 -12.33 13.16 6.52
C ASN A 254 -11.96 12.26 7.71
N ASP A 255 -12.88 11.41 8.16
CA ASP A 255 -12.63 10.52 9.30
C ASP A 255 -11.62 9.42 8.97
N VAL A 256 -11.59 8.93 7.72
CA VAL A 256 -10.64 7.89 7.28
C VAL A 256 -9.23 8.46 7.27
N VAL A 257 -9.02 9.61 6.63
CA VAL A 257 -7.72 10.30 6.65
C VAL A 257 -7.31 10.63 8.09
N GLY A 258 -8.28 11.08 8.91
CA GLY A 258 -8.07 11.36 10.33
C GLY A 258 -7.83 10.13 11.22
N MET A 259 -7.81 8.90 10.70
CA MET A 259 -7.34 7.71 11.44
C MET A 259 -5.82 7.61 11.46
N PHE A 260 -5.14 8.30 10.55
CA PHE A 260 -3.71 8.20 10.36
C PHE A 260 -2.98 9.43 10.89
N GLN A 261 -1.74 9.23 11.32
CA GLN A 261 -0.87 10.33 11.69
C GLN A 261 -0.48 11.12 10.44
N THR A 262 -0.53 12.45 10.52
CA THR A 262 -0.03 13.31 9.46
C THR A 262 1.46 13.08 9.26
N THR A 263 1.82 12.55 8.10
CA THR A 263 3.19 12.29 7.68
C THR A 263 3.40 12.83 6.27
N ASN A 264 4.66 13.00 5.87
CA ASN A 264 4.96 13.41 4.49
C ASN A 264 4.48 12.37 3.46
N ILE A 265 4.48 11.09 3.82
CA ILE A 265 3.98 10.01 2.96
C ILE A 265 2.47 10.16 2.76
N LEU A 266 1.71 10.36 3.84
CA LEU A 266 0.27 10.60 3.75
C LEU A 266 -0.03 11.86 2.92
N ASN A 267 0.69 12.95 3.17
CA ASN A 267 0.51 14.20 2.42
C ASN A 267 0.80 14.02 0.92
N GLN A 268 1.87 13.30 0.58
CA GLN A 268 2.22 13.02 -0.81
C GLN A 268 1.16 12.14 -1.49
N PHE A 269 0.68 11.10 -0.82
CA PHE A 269 -0.46 10.31 -1.29
C PHE A 269 -1.69 11.17 -1.58
N LEU A 270 -2.03 12.11 -0.70
CA LEU A 270 -3.17 13.00 -0.89
C LEU A 270 -2.99 13.93 -2.09
N VAL A 271 -1.79 14.50 -2.27
CA VAL A 271 -1.47 15.33 -3.43
C VAL A 271 -1.62 14.51 -4.72
N ASN A 272 -1.00 13.35 -4.77
CA ASN A 272 -1.04 12.43 -5.92
C ASN A 272 -2.47 12.02 -6.27
N SER A 273 -3.28 11.68 -5.24
CA SER A 273 -4.67 11.29 -5.42
C SER A 273 -5.54 12.42 -5.96
N LYS A 274 -5.32 13.66 -5.48
CA LYS A 274 -6.02 14.85 -6.00
C LYS A 274 -5.63 15.13 -7.45
N THR A 275 -4.36 14.97 -7.81
CA THR A 275 -3.91 15.09 -9.20
C THR A 275 -4.57 14.03 -10.08
N LEU A 276 -4.58 12.77 -9.67
CA LEU A 276 -5.27 11.70 -10.41
C LEU A 276 -6.75 12.03 -10.59
N PHE A 277 -7.44 12.42 -9.51
CA PHE A 277 -8.84 12.81 -9.55
C PHE A 277 -9.08 13.94 -10.55
N GLN A 278 -8.28 15.00 -10.51
CA GLN A 278 -8.40 16.12 -11.44
C GLN A 278 -8.22 15.71 -12.90
N GLU A 279 -7.17 14.92 -13.21
CA GLU A 279 -6.84 14.50 -14.57
C GLU A 279 -7.88 13.52 -15.14
N VAL A 280 -8.42 12.61 -14.32
CA VAL A 280 -9.52 11.72 -14.72
C VAL A 280 -10.73 12.52 -15.18
N HIS A 281 -11.12 13.56 -14.44
CA HIS A 281 -12.27 14.37 -14.83
C HIS A 281 -12.02 15.25 -16.05
N GLN A 282 -10.78 15.70 -16.27
CA GLN A 282 -10.44 16.37 -17.53
C GLN A 282 -10.56 15.38 -18.70
N ALA A 283 -10.09 14.14 -18.52
CA ALA A 283 -10.17 13.10 -19.53
C ALA A 283 -11.61 12.64 -19.83
N LYS A 284 -12.52 12.63 -18.83
CA LYS A 284 -13.96 12.32 -19.00
C LYS A 284 -14.65 13.19 -20.05
N GLN A 285 -14.17 14.41 -20.30
CA GLN A 285 -14.75 15.30 -21.32
C GLN A 285 -14.48 14.82 -22.75
N LYS A 286 -13.48 13.97 -22.94
CA LYS A 286 -13.00 13.53 -24.26
C LYS A 286 -13.08 12.00 -24.42
N LYS A 287 -13.24 11.26 -23.33
CA LYS A 287 -13.18 9.79 -23.27
C LYS A 287 -14.38 9.22 -22.56
N ASN A 288 -14.78 8.01 -22.94
CA ASN A 288 -15.90 7.30 -22.31
C ASN A 288 -15.52 6.59 -20.99
N ILE A 289 -14.80 7.28 -20.11
CA ILE A 289 -14.42 6.75 -18.79
C ILE A 289 -15.45 7.12 -17.73
N SER A 290 -15.67 6.22 -16.77
CA SER A 290 -16.53 6.48 -15.61
C SER A 290 -15.69 6.74 -14.36
N SER A 291 -16.19 7.58 -13.45
CA SER A 291 -15.60 7.78 -12.12
C SER A 291 -16.61 7.48 -11.03
N PHE A 292 -16.13 6.79 -10.01
CA PHE A 292 -16.89 6.37 -8.84
C PHE A 292 -16.20 6.88 -7.59
N SER A 293 -16.97 7.51 -6.72
CA SER A 293 -16.51 7.90 -5.39
C SER A 293 -17.18 6.99 -4.37
N VAL A 294 -16.39 6.10 -3.77
CA VAL A 294 -16.88 5.10 -2.83
C VAL A 294 -16.55 5.56 -1.42
N GLY A 295 -17.55 5.65 -0.56
CA GLY A 295 -17.39 6.05 0.84
C GLY A 295 -18.00 5.04 1.81
N LEU A 296 -17.25 4.68 2.85
CA LEU A 296 -17.77 3.96 4.00
C LEU A 296 -18.58 4.91 4.88
N SER A 297 -19.84 4.57 5.12
CA SER A 297 -20.68 5.37 6.03
C SER A 297 -21.66 4.48 6.79
N PHE A 298 -22.13 4.92 7.93
CA PHE A 298 -23.09 4.20 8.77
C PHE A 298 -24.26 5.10 9.15
N ARG A 299 -25.46 4.52 9.23
CA ARG A 299 -26.61 5.28 9.75
C ARG A 299 -26.38 5.61 11.22
N PRO A 300 -26.98 6.70 11.74
CA PRO A 300 -26.99 6.98 13.17
C PRO A 300 -27.40 5.74 13.98
N GLY A 301 -26.63 5.40 15.01
CA GLY A 301 -26.84 4.20 15.83
C GLY A 301 -26.22 2.90 15.26
N TYR A 302 -25.62 2.93 14.07
CA TYR A 302 -24.88 1.81 13.46
C TYR A 302 -25.66 0.48 13.37
N PRO A 303 -26.92 0.47 12.90
CA PRO A 303 -27.72 -0.76 12.80
C PRO A 303 -27.10 -1.82 11.88
N GLU A 304 -26.18 -1.43 10.98
CA GLU A 304 -25.47 -2.33 10.08
C GLU A 304 -24.30 -3.06 10.74
N VAL A 305 -23.92 -2.71 11.97
CA VAL A 305 -22.72 -3.22 12.64
C VAL A 305 -23.05 -4.33 13.63
N SER A 306 -22.69 -5.56 13.28
CA SER A 306 -22.74 -6.71 14.17
C SER A 306 -21.50 -6.78 15.08
N THR A 307 -21.69 -7.20 16.32
CA THR A 307 -20.62 -7.50 17.29
C THR A 307 -19.70 -8.66 16.85
N ASN A 308 -20.13 -9.46 15.87
CA ASN A 308 -19.28 -10.52 15.30
C ASN A 308 -18.19 -9.96 14.40
N ASN A 309 -18.39 -8.77 13.80
CA ASN A 309 -17.37 -8.10 13.02
C ASN A 309 -16.55 -7.17 13.93
N ARG A 310 -15.57 -7.75 14.64
CA ARG A 310 -14.73 -7.02 15.61
C ARG A 310 -14.00 -5.82 15.01
N TYR A 311 -13.70 -5.83 13.71
CA TYR A 311 -13.03 -4.71 13.05
C TYR A 311 -13.98 -3.51 12.92
N ILE A 312 -15.13 -3.70 12.29
CA ILE A 312 -16.14 -2.64 12.13
C ILE A 312 -16.76 -2.25 13.48
N GLU A 313 -16.84 -3.18 14.44
CA GLU A 313 -17.29 -2.88 15.80
C GLU A 313 -16.38 -1.86 16.50
N LYS A 314 -15.05 -1.99 16.37
CA LYS A 314 -14.12 -1.00 16.92
C LYS A 314 -14.35 0.37 16.31
N LEU A 315 -14.63 0.42 15.01
CA LEU A 315 -14.95 1.66 14.30
C LEU A 315 -16.24 2.30 14.81
N ARG A 316 -17.31 1.52 15.01
CA ARG A 316 -18.57 1.99 15.65
C ARG A 316 -18.30 2.71 16.97
N ASN A 317 -17.44 2.15 17.81
CA ASN A 317 -17.15 2.72 19.13
C ASN A 317 -16.47 4.09 19.08
N THR A 318 -15.97 4.53 17.91
CA THR A 318 -15.38 5.85 17.71
C THR A 318 -16.39 6.93 17.31
N GLY A 319 -17.62 6.58 16.91
CA GLY A 319 -18.60 7.53 16.38
C GLY A 319 -18.28 8.08 14.98
N ARG A 320 -17.20 7.60 14.34
CA ARG A 320 -16.75 8.02 13.01
C ARG A 320 -17.61 7.46 11.89
N LEU A 321 -17.58 8.15 10.74
CA LEU A 321 -18.23 7.77 9.49
C LEU A 321 -19.77 7.68 9.60
N THR A 322 -20.36 8.36 10.57
CA THR A 322 -21.81 8.48 10.70
C THR A 322 -22.37 9.41 9.62
N GLU A 323 -23.44 8.99 8.94
CA GLU A 323 -24.13 9.80 7.93
C GLU A 323 -24.58 11.15 8.48
N GLY A 324 -24.42 12.20 7.66
CA GLY A 324 -24.75 13.58 8.02
C GLY A 324 -23.65 14.29 8.83
N ASN A 325 -22.62 13.58 9.29
CA ASN A 325 -21.48 14.21 9.94
C ASN A 325 -20.38 14.53 8.93
N LYS A 326 -19.68 15.66 9.14
CA LYS A 326 -18.52 16.09 8.33
C LYS A 326 -17.43 15.02 8.20
N GLY A 327 -17.27 14.19 9.23
CA GLY A 327 -16.33 13.06 9.23
C GLY A 327 -16.59 12.03 8.12
N ALA A 328 -17.86 11.82 7.75
CA ALA A 328 -18.26 10.91 6.67
C ALA A 328 -18.22 11.56 5.27
N GLU A 329 -17.99 12.86 5.18
CA GLU A 329 -17.87 13.55 3.90
C GLU A 329 -16.50 13.31 3.26
N PHE A 330 -16.45 13.39 1.93
CA PHE A 330 -15.20 13.34 1.18
C PHE A 330 -14.32 14.56 1.51
N ILE A 331 -12.99 14.37 1.45
CA ILE A 331 -12.03 15.43 1.71
C ILE A 331 -12.05 16.49 0.60
N ASP A 332 -11.61 17.70 0.94
CA ASP A 332 -11.44 18.76 -0.06
C ASP A 332 -10.48 18.35 -1.18
N GLY A 333 -10.85 18.65 -2.42
CA GLY A 333 -10.16 18.21 -3.64
C GLY A 333 -10.49 16.79 -4.11
N MET A 334 -11.29 16.01 -3.35
CA MET A 334 -11.82 14.69 -3.74
C MET A 334 -13.35 14.64 -3.62
N ILE A 335 -14.01 15.80 -3.60
CA ILE A 335 -15.47 15.90 -3.57
C ILE A 335 -15.99 15.42 -4.93
N PRO A 336 -16.96 14.46 -4.96
CA PRO A 336 -17.52 13.97 -6.21
C PRO A 336 -18.10 15.10 -7.06
N ARG A 337 -17.85 15.06 -8.37
CA ARG A 337 -18.46 15.99 -9.33
C ARG A 337 -19.87 15.53 -9.71
N GLU A 338 -20.63 16.39 -10.38
CA GLU A 338 -22.04 16.12 -10.73
C GLU A 338 -22.21 14.85 -11.59
N ASP A 339 -21.22 14.53 -12.41
CA ASP A 339 -21.19 13.36 -13.30
C ASP A 339 -20.50 12.13 -12.68
N ASP A 340 -20.16 12.18 -11.39
CA ASP A 340 -19.63 11.04 -10.63
C ASP A 340 -20.74 10.16 -10.07
N ILE A 341 -20.46 8.87 -9.98
CA ILE A 341 -21.32 7.92 -9.27
C ILE A 341 -20.82 7.79 -7.84
N VAL A 342 -21.67 8.11 -6.87
CA VAL A 342 -21.33 7.96 -5.45
C VAL A 342 -21.88 6.64 -4.92
N ILE A 343 -20.98 5.78 -4.42
CA ILE A 343 -21.34 4.50 -3.80
C ILE A 343 -21.17 4.62 -2.28
N LYS A 344 -22.25 4.40 -1.54
CA LYS A 344 -22.21 4.31 -0.07
C LYS A 344 -22.14 2.85 0.36
N LYS A 345 -21.00 2.45 0.93
CA LYS A 345 -20.81 1.08 1.44
C LYS A 345 -20.93 1.02 2.97
N ARG A 346 -21.26 -0.17 3.47
CA ARG A 346 -21.38 -0.49 4.92
C ARG A 346 -20.33 -1.50 5.40
N ARG A 347 -19.45 -1.93 4.49
CA ARG A 347 -18.37 -2.90 4.70
C ARG A 347 -17.11 -2.42 4.00
N ILE A 348 -16.01 -3.16 4.17
CA ILE A 348 -14.71 -2.80 3.62
C ILE A 348 -14.72 -2.92 2.09
N ASP A 349 -15.15 -4.06 1.56
CA ASP A 349 -15.35 -4.29 0.13
C ASP A 349 -16.34 -3.28 -0.49
N ALA A 350 -15.93 -2.61 -1.57
CA ALA A 350 -16.76 -1.68 -2.33
C ALA A 350 -17.96 -2.36 -3.03
N PHE A 351 -17.88 -3.65 -3.34
CA PHE A 351 -18.95 -4.41 -4.00
C PHE A 351 -20.00 -4.97 -3.04
N TYR A 352 -19.64 -5.20 -1.77
CA TYR A 352 -20.47 -5.96 -0.86
C TYR A 352 -21.74 -5.19 -0.48
N ASN A 353 -22.89 -5.70 -0.93
CA ASN A 353 -24.22 -5.11 -0.74
C ASN A 353 -24.29 -3.64 -1.22
N THR A 354 -23.69 -3.35 -2.37
CA THR A 354 -23.80 -2.07 -3.07
C THR A 354 -24.33 -2.28 -4.49
N ASP A 355 -24.68 -1.19 -5.15
CA ASP A 355 -25.07 -1.13 -6.55
C ASP A 355 -23.87 -1.04 -7.52
N LEU A 356 -22.62 -1.03 -7.01
CA LEU A 356 -21.41 -0.89 -7.83
C LEU A 356 -21.36 -1.93 -8.95
N GLN A 357 -21.59 -3.22 -8.63
CA GLN A 357 -21.55 -4.29 -9.64
C GLN A 357 -22.59 -4.07 -10.75
N MET A 358 -23.81 -3.74 -10.35
CA MET A 358 -24.92 -3.54 -11.28
C MET A 358 -24.60 -2.39 -12.25
N ILE A 359 -24.07 -1.29 -11.74
CA ILE A 359 -23.74 -0.12 -12.56
C ILE A 359 -22.58 -0.41 -13.52
N LEU A 360 -21.52 -1.09 -13.06
CA LEU A 360 -20.41 -1.49 -13.93
C LEU A 360 -20.89 -2.40 -15.06
N GLN A 361 -21.77 -3.37 -14.76
CA GLN A 361 -22.36 -4.26 -15.77
C GLN A 361 -23.21 -3.53 -16.79
N LEU A 362 -24.13 -2.65 -16.34
CA LEU A 362 -24.99 -1.87 -17.23
C LEU A 362 -24.21 -0.90 -18.12
N ARG A 363 -23.02 -0.48 -17.69
CA ARG A 363 -22.10 0.35 -18.47
C ARG A 363 -21.07 -0.45 -19.28
N ASN A 364 -21.16 -1.78 -19.30
CA ASN A 364 -20.22 -2.68 -19.96
C ASN A 364 -18.74 -2.45 -19.54
N ILE A 365 -18.52 -2.10 -18.28
CA ILE A 365 -17.20 -1.84 -17.74
C ILE A 365 -16.59 -3.15 -17.25
N ARG A 366 -15.43 -3.50 -17.82
CA ARG A 366 -14.67 -4.71 -17.48
C ARG A 366 -13.28 -4.42 -16.93
N HIS A 367 -12.88 -3.14 -16.88
CA HIS A 367 -11.60 -2.71 -16.32
C HIS A 367 -11.82 -1.61 -15.29
N ILE A 368 -11.43 -1.86 -14.06
CA ILE A 368 -11.45 -0.89 -12.96
C ILE A 368 -10.02 -0.46 -12.59
N ILE A 369 -9.85 0.83 -12.33
CA ILE A 369 -8.62 1.44 -11.85
C ILE A 369 -8.89 1.94 -10.42
N LEU A 370 -8.19 1.38 -9.45
CA LEU A 370 -8.40 1.61 -8.03
C LEU A 370 -7.38 2.58 -7.43
N SER A 371 -7.87 3.46 -6.58
CA SER A 371 -7.11 4.34 -5.70
C SER A 371 -7.85 4.49 -4.38
N GLY A 372 -7.14 4.73 -3.26
CA GLY A 372 -7.81 4.95 -1.98
C GLY A 372 -7.04 4.53 -0.73
N ILE A 373 -7.76 4.51 0.38
CA ILE A 373 -7.19 4.34 1.72
C ILE A 373 -8.13 3.51 2.63
N ALA A 374 -7.70 2.43 3.28
CA ALA A 374 -6.34 1.88 3.30
C ALA A 374 -6.08 0.81 2.22
N THR A 375 -4.82 0.64 1.82
CA THR A 375 -4.38 -0.39 0.87
C THR A 375 -4.70 -1.79 1.36
N GLY A 376 -4.39 -2.10 2.63
CA GLY A 376 -4.66 -3.40 3.23
C GLY A 376 -6.12 -3.68 3.58
N ASP A 377 -6.97 -2.66 3.53
CA ASP A 377 -8.39 -2.77 3.81
C ASP A 377 -9.20 -2.70 2.50
N VAL A 378 -9.67 -1.50 2.13
CA VAL A 378 -10.63 -1.33 1.02
C VAL A 378 -10.04 -1.72 -0.33
N ILE A 379 -8.77 -1.39 -0.59
CA ILE A 379 -8.15 -1.73 -1.89
C ILE A 379 -7.98 -3.24 -2.01
N LEU A 380 -7.35 -3.89 -1.04
CA LEU A 380 -7.20 -5.35 -1.05
C LEU A 380 -8.53 -6.09 -1.14
N SER A 381 -9.51 -5.71 -0.32
CA SER A 381 -10.81 -6.37 -0.31
C SER A 381 -11.55 -6.20 -1.64
N THR A 382 -11.50 -5.00 -2.23
CA THR A 382 -12.15 -4.69 -3.50
C THR A 382 -11.44 -5.37 -4.67
N CYS A 383 -10.11 -5.42 -4.68
CA CYS A 383 -9.32 -6.15 -5.68
C CYS A 383 -9.74 -7.63 -5.75
N ARG A 384 -9.83 -8.30 -4.59
CA ARG A 384 -10.21 -9.72 -4.55
C ARG A 384 -11.64 -9.93 -5.06
N SER A 385 -12.58 -9.11 -4.58
CA SER A 385 -13.96 -9.17 -5.06
C SER A 385 -14.09 -8.88 -6.56
N ALA A 386 -13.31 -7.96 -7.10
CA ALA A 386 -13.28 -7.65 -8.52
C ALA A 386 -12.70 -8.80 -9.36
N ALA A 387 -11.62 -9.44 -8.88
CA ALA A 387 -11.03 -10.60 -9.53
C ALA A 387 -12.02 -11.77 -9.62
N ASP A 388 -12.74 -12.06 -8.52
CA ASP A 388 -13.81 -13.09 -8.49
C ASP A 388 -15.01 -12.75 -9.40
N ARG A 389 -15.08 -11.53 -9.94
CA ARG A 389 -16.10 -11.06 -10.90
C ARG A 389 -15.57 -10.94 -12.33
N ASP A 390 -14.38 -11.50 -12.59
CA ASP A 390 -13.68 -11.42 -13.87
C ASP A 390 -13.48 -9.98 -14.38
N LEU A 391 -13.26 -9.03 -13.47
CA LEU A 391 -12.87 -7.67 -13.82
C LEU A 391 -11.35 -7.58 -13.92
N ASN A 392 -10.86 -6.88 -14.95
CA ASN A 392 -9.48 -6.44 -14.99
C ASN A 392 -9.26 -5.35 -13.95
N VAL A 393 -8.21 -5.46 -13.15
CA VAL A 393 -7.92 -4.54 -12.06
C VAL A 393 -6.55 -3.92 -12.23
N THR A 394 -6.51 -2.59 -12.19
CA THR A 394 -5.27 -1.82 -12.03
C THR A 394 -5.31 -1.06 -10.71
N VAL A 395 -4.23 -1.11 -9.93
CA VAL A 395 -4.04 -0.33 -8.70
C VAL A 395 -3.02 0.76 -8.98
N VAL A 396 -3.35 2.01 -8.65
CA VAL A 396 -2.43 3.15 -8.81
C VAL A 396 -1.58 3.29 -7.55
N ARG A 397 -0.30 2.91 -7.64
CA ARG A 397 0.61 2.74 -6.49
C ARG A 397 0.66 3.98 -5.60
N GLU A 398 0.93 5.14 -6.18
CA GLU A 398 1.12 6.39 -5.45
C GLU A 398 -0.20 7.05 -5.00
N CYS A 399 -1.34 6.49 -5.43
CA CYS A 399 -2.68 6.89 -5.02
C CYS A 399 -3.34 5.80 -4.15
N CYS A 400 -2.55 4.97 -3.49
CA CYS A 400 -3.00 4.04 -2.46
C CYS A 400 -2.12 4.18 -1.21
N PHE A 401 -2.72 4.15 -0.02
CA PHE A 401 -2.00 4.37 1.22
C PHE A 401 -2.35 3.34 2.29
N ASP A 402 -1.34 2.86 3.02
CA ASP A 402 -1.49 2.13 4.28
C ASP A 402 -0.61 2.77 5.35
N GLY A 403 -1.09 2.77 6.60
CA GLY A 403 -0.30 3.25 7.73
C GLY A 403 0.86 2.31 8.09
N ASN A 404 0.81 1.05 7.62
CA ASN A 404 1.87 0.07 7.79
C ASN A 404 2.63 -0.14 6.49
N GLU A 405 3.87 0.33 6.44
CA GLU A 405 4.75 0.22 5.27
C GLU A 405 5.01 -1.23 4.84
N SER A 406 5.14 -2.17 5.78
CA SER A 406 5.32 -3.59 5.44
C SER A 406 4.08 -4.15 4.73
N VAL A 407 2.89 -3.77 5.17
CA VAL A 407 1.63 -4.15 4.51
C VAL A 407 1.56 -3.53 3.12
N GLN A 408 1.82 -2.22 3.00
CA GLN A 408 1.86 -1.52 1.70
C GLN A 408 2.79 -2.24 0.71
N ASN A 409 4.01 -2.57 1.13
CA ASN A 409 5.03 -3.15 0.26
C ASN A 409 4.66 -4.56 -0.20
N VAL A 410 4.23 -5.44 0.71
CA VAL A 410 3.84 -6.81 0.36
C VAL A 410 2.65 -6.80 -0.61
N LEU A 411 1.67 -5.92 -0.37
CA LEU A 411 0.50 -5.84 -1.25
C LEU A 411 0.86 -5.36 -2.66
N MET A 412 1.64 -4.28 -2.75
CA MET A 412 1.98 -3.66 -4.01
C MET A 412 3.01 -4.42 -4.84
N ASN A 413 3.95 -5.13 -4.19
CA ASN A 413 5.08 -5.74 -4.89
C ASN A 413 4.90 -7.25 -5.10
N GLU A 414 4.09 -7.89 -4.27
CA GLU A 414 3.95 -9.35 -4.29
C GLU A 414 2.49 -9.76 -4.52
N LEU A 415 1.59 -9.41 -3.59
CA LEU A 415 0.25 -9.99 -3.59
C LEU A 415 -0.59 -9.56 -4.80
N PHE A 416 -0.67 -8.26 -5.10
CA PHE A 416 -1.43 -7.79 -6.27
C PHE A 416 -0.91 -8.39 -7.57
N PRO A 417 0.40 -8.33 -7.89
CA PRO A 417 0.92 -8.97 -9.10
C PRO A 417 0.65 -10.48 -9.19
N ILE A 418 0.81 -11.23 -8.09
CA ILE A 418 0.56 -12.69 -8.07
C ILE A 418 -0.92 -13.00 -8.37
N GLN A 419 -1.84 -12.10 -8.00
CA GLN A 419 -3.28 -12.22 -8.28
C GLN A 419 -3.67 -11.74 -9.68
N GLY A 420 -2.71 -11.36 -10.52
CA GLY A 420 -3.00 -10.81 -11.86
C GLY A 420 -3.51 -9.37 -11.83
N VAL A 421 -3.44 -8.69 -10.68
CA VAL A 421 -3.75 -7.27 -10.55
C VAL A 421 -2.54 -6.46 -11.02
N MET A 422 -2.76 -5.58 -12.00
CA MET A 422 -1.72 -4.68 -12.48
C MET A 422 -1.47 -3.59 -11.44
N VAL A 423 -0.21 -3.34 -11.08
CA VAL A 423 0.17 -2.19 -10.24
C VAL A 423 0.91 -1.20 -11.12
N ALA A 424 0.32 -0.04 -11.36
CA ALA A 424 0.85 1.00 -12.23
C ALA A 424 1.31 2.22 -11.42
N SER A 425 2.31 2.93 -11.94
CA SER A 425 2.68 4.23 -11.39
C SER A 425 1.61 5.27 -11.75
N LEU A 426 1.49 6.32 -10.94
CA LEU A 426 0.64 7.47 -11.26
C LEU A 426 1.05 8.08 -12.61
N ASP A 427 2.34 8.23 -12.88
CA ASP A 427 2.82 8.85 -14.12
C ASP A 427 2.39 8.06 -15.37
N ASP A 428 2.45 6.73 -15.32
CA ASP A 428 1.96 5.87 -16.40
C ASP A 428 0.47 6.06 -16.64
N ILE A 429 -0.33 6.13 -15.57
CA ILE A 429 -1.78 6.35 -15.66
C ILE A 429 -2.08 7.72 -16.23
N LEU A 430 -1.40 8.77 -15.77
CA LEU A 430 -1.59 10.14 -16.29
C LEU A 430 -1.19 10.23 -17.76
N THR A 431 -0.10 9.56 -18.14
CA THR A 431 0.33 9.48 -19.55
C THR A 431 -0.72 8.77 -20.40
N GLY A 432 -1.26 7.63 -19.94
CA GLY A 432 -2.37 6.94 -20.63
C GLY A 432 -3.63 7.80 -20.75
N LEU A 433 -3.95 8.60 -19.72
CA LEU A 433 -5.08 9.53 -19.75
C LEU A 433 -4.88 10.67 -20.76
N ARG A 434 -3.64 11.02 -21.11
CA ARG A 434 -3.32 12.08 -22.07
C ARG A 434 -3.13 11.59 -23.51
N LEU A 435 -2.67 10.35 -23.69
CA LEU A 435 -2.35 9.77 -25.01
C LEU A 435 -3.55 9.17 -25.75
N ALA A 436 -4.54 8.66 -25.02
CA ALA A 436 -5.76 8.13 -25.65
C ALA A 436 -6.72 9.23 -26.14
#